data_AF-A0A4R4LCL5-F1
#
_entry.id   AF-A0A4R4LCL5-F1
#
_cell.length_a   1.000
_cell.length_b   1.000
_cell.length_c   1.000
_cell.angle_alpha   90.00
_cell.angle_beta   90.00
_cell.angle_gamma   90.00
#
_symmetry.space_group_name_H-M   'P 1'
#
loop_
_entity.id
_entity.type
_entity.pdbx_description
1 polymer ?
#
loop_
_entity_poly.entity_id
_entity_poly.type
_entity_poly.pdbx_seq_one_letter_code
_entity_poly.pdbx_strand_id
1 'polypeptide(L)'
;MTRHSATGLAARARREIADATSQNRFVDLLESGGMPRERLVWLAAEEHRIVSSDRRSFALLAARFPEAPSGELFLGLAQGEGQALTLLSDFAAALGESDENLRNYEPKPFAQVYPAYLAQRAAFGTASEVALAMLANLEEWGAYCSRIAEALCTRYGFRKADVGFFTFFAESPPGFEEQALDVIASGLASGDDPEEAVRAARLLHAYETAFWDALAEGLS
;
A
#
# COMPACT_ATOMS: atom_id res chain seq x y z
N MET A 1 -9.37 -1.63 27.09
CA MET A 1 -9.36 -0.34 26.36
C MET A 1 -10.51 -0.34 25.36
N THR A 2 -11.08 0.82 25.01
CA THR A 2 -12.31 0.92 24.20
C THR A 2 -12.02 1.31 22.74
N ARG A 3 -12.94 1.01 21.81
CA ARG A 3 -12.89 1.42 20.39
C ARG A 3 -12.66 2.93 20.20
N HIS A 4 -13.12 3.76 21.15
CA HIS A 4 -12.86 5.20 21.19
C HIS A 4 -11.34 5.53 21.25
N SER A 5 -10.56 4.73 21.98
CA SER A 5 -9.09 4.86 22.03
C SER A 5 -8.44 4.56 20.69
N ALA A 6 -8.91 3.52 19.99
CA ALA A 6 -8.40 3.15 18.67
C ALA A 6 -8.72 4.23 17.62
N THR A 7 -9.94 4.77 17.62
CA THR A 7 -10.32 5.89 16.74
C THR A 7 -9.48 7.14 17.01
N GLY A 8 -9.22 7.47 18.28
CA GLY A 8 -8.35 8.59 18.64
C GLY A 8 -6.91 8.40 18.14
N LEU A 9 -6.39 7.17 18.22
CA LEU A 9 -5.06 6.81 17.75
C LEU A 9 -4.96 6.88 16.22
N ALA A 10 -5.95 6.34 15.50
CA ALA A 10 -6.06 6.45 14.04
C ALA A 10 -6.11 7.91 13.57
N ALA A 11 -6.94 8.74 14.23
CA ALA A 11 -7.01 10.16 13.92
C ALA A 11 -5.68 10.88 14.19
N ARG A 12 -4.93 10.50 15.24
CA ARG A 12 -3.59 11.04 15.49
C ARG A 12 -2.61 10.65 14.40
N ALA A 13 -2.54 9.36 14.05
CA ALA A 13 -1.65 8.88 12.98
C ALA A 13 -1.94 9.58 11.65
N ARG A 14 -3.21 9.70 11.25
CA ARG A 14 -3.63 10.42 10.04
C ARG A 14 -3.18 11.89 10.05
N ARG A 15 -3.31 12.60 11.17
CA ARG A 15 -2.82 13.99 11.29
C ARG A 15 -1.30 14.07 11.15
N GLU A 16 -0.55 13.23 11.86
CA GLU A 16 0.92 13.25 11.80
C GLU A 16 1.45 12.88 10.41
N ILE A 17 0.75 12.00 9.69
CA ILE A 17 1.04 11.67 8.29
C ILE A 17 0.73 12.87 7.39
N ALA A 18 -0.48 13.43 7.46
CA ALA A 18 -0.87 14.58 6.63
C ALA A 18 0.04 15.80 6.83
N ASP A 19 0.53 16.05 8.04
CA ASP A 19 1.48 17.11 8.34
C ASP A 19 2.88 16.85 7.71
N ALA A 20 3.21 15.60 7.44
CA ALA A 20 4.47 15.17 6.81
C ALA A 20 4.37 14.98 5.28
N THR A 21 3.16 14.77 4.75
CA THR A 21 2.90 14.58 3.32
C THR A 21 3.31 15.81 2.51
N SER A 22 4.12 15.58 1.49
CA SER A 22 4.40 16.56 0.44
C SER A 22 3.70 16.18 -0.87
N GLN A 23 3.69 17.09 -1.86
CA GLN A 23 3.17 16.78 -3.19
C GLN A 23 3.89 15.56 -3.78
N ASN A 24 3.11 14.62 -4.33
CA ASN A 24 3.63 13.43 -4.98
C ASN A 24 4.04 13.73 -6.41
N ARG A 25 5.35 13.98 -6.61
CA ARG A 25 5.92 14.35 -7.90
C ARG A 25 5.68 13.32 -9.00
N PHE A 26 5.66 12.03 -8.66
CA PHE A 26 5.37 10.98 -9.64
C PHE A 26 3.97 11.16 -10.24
N VAL A 27 2.97 11.37 -9.38
CA VAL A 27 1.58 11.58 -9.80
C VAL A 27 1.44 12.87 -10.61
N ASP A 28 2.10 13.96 -10.20
CA ASP A 28 2.04 15.24 -10.92
C ASP A 28 2.66 15.15 -12.34
N LEU A 29 3.79 14.45 -12.47
CA LEU A 29 4.42 14.16 -13.78
C LEU A 29 3.54 13.26 -14.64
N LEU A 30 2.85 12.29 -14.03
CA LEU A 30 1.91 11.42 -14.72
C LEU A 30 0.72 12.22 -15.27
N GLU A 31 0.06 13.03 -14.44
CA GLU A 31 -1.11 13.84 -14.80
C GLU A 31 -0.83 14.90 -15.88
N SER A 32 0.39 15.43 -15.89
CA SER A 32 0.87 16.36 -16.93
C SER A 32 1.25 15.67 -18.25
N GLY A 33 1.28 14.32 -18.29
CA GLY A 33 1.69 13.56 -19.47
C GLY A 33 3.20 13.47 -19.67
N GLY A 34 3.98 13.86 -18.67
CA GLY A 34 5.46 13.93 -18.72
C GLY A 34 6.17 12.63 -18.32
N MET A 35 5.45 11.58 -17.96
CA MET A 35 6.05 10.32 -17.48
C MET A 35 6.59 9.48 -18.63
N PRO A 36 7.89 9.16 -18.67
CA PRO A 36 8.43 8.25 -19.67
C PRO A 36 7.84 6.85 -19.52
N ARG A 37 7.61 6.15 -20.63
CA ARG A 37 7.10 4.76 -20.64
C ARG A 37 7.94 3.82 -19.77
N GLU A 38 9.26 4.00 -19.75
CA GLU A 38 10.17 3.24 -18.89
C GLU A 38 9.76 3.30 -17.41
N ARG A 39 9.29 4.45 -16.93
CA ARG A 39 8.85 4.62 -15.54
C ARG A 39 7.53 3.93 -15.25
N LEU A 40 6.67 3.78 -16.25
CA LEU A 40 5.45 2.98 -16.14
C LEU A 40 5.77 1.48 -16.07
N VAL A 41 6.80 1.03 -16.81
CA VAL A 41 7.33 -0.33 -16.68
C VAL A 41 7.92 -0.56 -15.29
N TRP A 42 8.67 0.41 -14.75
CA TRP A 42 9.17 0.34 -13.38
C TRP A 42 8.03 0.27 -12.37
N LEU A 43 7.00 1.10 -12.50
CA LEU A 43 5.81 1.03 -11.66
C LEU A 43 5.22 -0.39 -11.65
N ALA A 44 4.98 -0.99 -12.83
CA ALA A 44 4.45 -2.35 -12.90
C ALA A 44 5.37 -3.40 -12.24
N ALA A 45 6.69 -3.30 -12.44
CA ALA A 45 7.64 -4.28 -11.94
C ALA A 45 7.90 -4.15 -10.42
N GLU A 46 7.97 -2.93 -9.90
CA GLU A 46 8.10 -2.69 -8.46
C GLU A 46 6.83 -3.14 -7.73
N GLU A 47 5.65 -2.76 -8.23
CA GLU A 47 4.35 -3.19 -7.67
C GLU A 47 4.21 -4.70 -7.65
N HIS A 48 4.64 -5.39 -8.71
CA HIS A 48 4.56 -6.85 -8.76
C HIS A 48 5.33 -7.49 -7.59
N ARG A 49 6.47 -6.90 -7.21
CA ARG A 49 7.28 -7.37 -6.08
C ARG A 49 6.68 -6.95 -4.74
N ILE A 50 6.18 -5.73 -4.63
CA ILE A 50 5.52 -5.19 -3.43
C ILE A 50 4.30 -6.05 -3.08
N VAL A 51 3.32 -6.11 -3.98
CA VAL A 51 2.05 -6.85 -3.82
C VAL A 51 2.32 -8.34 -3.54
N SER A 52 3.32 -8.93 -4.18
CA SER A 52 3.75 -10.30 -3.89
C SER A 52 4.32 -10.47 -2.47
N SER A 53 5.08 -9.49 -1.98
CA SER A 53 5.61 -9.45 -0.62
C SER A 53 4.53 -9.23 0.43
N ASP A 54 3.64 -8.28 0.16
CA ASP A 54 2.52 -7.90 1.01
C ASP A 54 1.57 -9.06 1.20
N ARG A 55 1.22 -9.78 0.10
CA ARG A 55 0.43 -11.01 0.17
C ARG A 55 0.98 -12.02 1.17
N ARG A 56 2.30 -12.26 1.13
CA ARG A 56 2.98 -13.20 2.04
C ARG A 56 3.02 -12.66 3.47
N SER A 57 3.25 -11.36 3.62
CA SER A 57 3.31 -10.68 4.91
C SER A 57 1.96 -10.72 5.63
N PHE A 58 0.86 -10.43 4.93
CA PHE A 58 -0.48 -10.54 5.47
C PHE A 58 -0.88 -11.99 5.77
N ALA A 59 -0.50 -12.95 4.93
CA ALA A 59 -0.70 -14.37 5.25
C ALA A 59 0.07 -14.81 6.51
N LEU A 60 1.30 -14.32 6.71
CA LEU A 60 2.07 -14.55 7.93
C LEU A 60 1.41 -13.92 9.16
N LEU A 61 0.90 -12.69 9.04
CA LEU A 61 0.17 -12.03 10.11
C LEU A 61 -1.10 -12.79 10.50
N ALA A 62 -1.87 -13.27 9.53
CA ALA A 62 -3.04 -14.11 9.79
C ALA A 62 -2.67 -15.42 10.51
N ALA A 63 -1.51 -16.01 10.21
CA ALA A 63 -1.01 -17.18 10.93
C ALA A 63 -0.52 -16.86 12.35
N ARG A 64 0.10 -15.69 12.57
CA ARG A 64 0.58 -15.24 13.90
C ARG A 64 -0.56 -14.78 14.81
N PHE A 65 -1.60 -14.20 14.24
CA PHE A 65 -2.76 -13.65 14.93
C PHE A 65 -4.06 -14.28 14.39
N PRO A 66 -4.28 -15.59 14.58
CA PRO A 66 -5.36 -16.32 13.91
C PRO A 66 -6.76 -16.00 14.43
N GLU A 67 -6.85 -15.49 15.67
CA GLU A 67 -8.13 -15.18 16.31
C GLU A 67 -8.73 -13.87 15.78
N ALA A 68 -10.06 -13.81 15.74
CA ALA A 68 -10.78 -12.58 15.44
C ALA A 68 -10.49 -11.49 16.50
N PRO A 69 -10.41 -10.21 16.10
CA PRO A 69 -10.64 -9.68 14.74
C PRO A 69 -9.41 -9.73 13.81
N SER A 70 -8.22 -10.03 14.33
CA SER A 70 -6.95 -9.89 13.60
C SER A 70 -6.82 -10.87 12.44
N GLY A 71 -7.16 -12.14 12.67
CA GLY A 71 -7.03 -13.18 11.65
C GLY A 71 -7.85 -12.86 10.41
N GLU A 72 -9.10 -12.43 10.61
CA GLU A 72 -10.01 -12.08 9.53
C GLU A 72 -9.51 -10.90 8.69
N LEU A 73 -9.05 -9.83 9.35
CA LEU A 73 -8.51 -8.66 8.66
C LEU A 73 -7.31 -9.03 7.78
N PHE A 74 -6.31 -9.70 8.36
CA PHE A 74 -5.07 -10.01 7.64
C PHE A 74 -5.27 -11.06 6.55
N LEU A 75 -6.18 -12.02 6.76
CA LEU A 75 -6.52 -12.97 5.70
C LEU A 75 -7.26 -12.29 4.55
N GLY A 76 -8.14 -11.33 4.85
CA GLY A 76 -8.80 -10.49 3.86
C GLY A 76 -7.81 -9.65 3.04
N LEU A 77 -6.85 -8.99 3.70
CA LEU A 77 -5.77 -8.24 3.04
C LEU A 77 -4.95 -9.15 2.12
N ALA A 78 -4.52 -10.32 2.59
CA ALA A 78 -3.78 -11.29 1.77
C ALA A 78 -4.55 -11.76 0.52
N GLN A 79 -5.88 -11.90 0.62
CA GLN A 79 -6.72 -12.23 -0.53
C GLN A 79 -6.82 -11.05 -1.52
N GLY A 80 -6.95 -9.82 -1.01
CA GLY A 80 -6.93 -8.59 -1.79
C GLY A 80 -5.65 -8.46 -2.63
N GLU A 81 -4.48 -8.70 -2.03
CA GLU A 81 -3.19 -8.70 -2.77
C GLU A 81 -3.15 -9.77 -3.88
N GLY A 82 -3.78 -10.93 -3.65
CA GLY A 82 -3.91 -11.96 -4.68
C GLY A 82 -4.73 -11.51 -5.90
N GLN A 83 -5.82 -10.77 -5.66
CA GLN A 83 -6.62 -10.17 -6.72
C GLN A 83 -5.86 -9.05 -7.43
N ALA A 84 -5.17 -8.19 -6.67
CA ALA A 84 -4.36 -7.11 -7.21
C ALA A 84 -3.27 -7.61 -8.16
N LEU A 85 -2.57 -8.72 -7.85
CA LEU A 85 -1.59 -9.33 -8.76
C LEU A 85 -2.19 -9.72 -10.12
N THR A 86 -3.43 -10.22 -10.11
CA THR A 86 -4.12 -10.58 -11.36
C THR A 86 -4.36 -9.33 -12.21
N LEU A 87 -4.87 -8.26 -11.60
CA LEU A 87 -5.14 -6.99 -12.28
C LEU A 87 -3.87 -6.27 -12.74
N LEU A 88 -2.78 -6.38 -11.98
CA LEU A 88 -1.49 -5.81 -12.34
C LEU A 88 -0.91 -6.46 -13.60
N SER A 89 -1.21 -7.74 -13.82
CA SER A 89 -0.77 -8.48 -15.01
C SER A 89 -1.37 -7.89 -16.29
N ASP A 90 -2.61 -7.37 -16.24
CA ASP A 90 -3.24 -6.67 -17.36
C ASP A 90 -2.52 -5.34 -17.69
N PHE A 91 -2.12 -4.59 -16.64
CA PHE A 91 -1.35 -3.36 -16.81
C PHE A 91 0.04 -3.62 -17.42
N ALA A 92 0.74 -4.63 -16.92
CA ALA A 92 2.03 -5.04 -17.45
C ALA A 92 1.93 -5.50 -18.91
N ALA A 93 0.90 -6.28 -19.26
CA ALA A 93 0.67 -6.73 -20.63
C ALA A 93 0.37 -5.55 -21.58
N ALA A 94 -0.37 -4.53 -21.14
CA ALA A 94 -0.61 -3.31 -21.91
C ALA A 94 0.69 -2.50 -22.12
N LEU A 95 1.63 -2.60 -21.19
CA LEU A 95 3.01 -2.12 -21.34
C LEU A 95 3.91 -3.08 -22.13
N GLY A 96 3.37 -4.13 -22.75
CA GLY A 96 4.16 -5.10 -23.51
C GLY A 96 5.14 -5.91 -22.67
N GLU A 97 4.97 -5.92 -21.35
CA GLU A 97 5.79 -6.68 -20.41
C GLU A 97 5.14 -8.03 -20.12
N SER A 98 5.98 -9.07 -20.01
CA SER A 98 5.56 -10.39 -19.56
C SER A 98 5.87 -10.59 -18.09
N ASP A 99 5.24 -11.57 -17.43
CA ASP A 99 5.60 -11.95 -16.06
C ASP A 99 7.09 -12.32 -15.92
N GLU A 100 7.70 -12.85 -16.99
CA GLU A 100 9.13 -13.15 -17.00
C GLU A 100 9.97 -11.86 -16.96
N ASN A 101 9.57 -10.83 -17.69
CA ASN A 101 10.22 -9.52 -17.63
C ASN A 101 10.12 -8.93 -16.22
N LEU A 102 8.94 -8.99 -15.59
CA LEU A 102 8.74 -8.49 -14.22
C LEU A 102 9.60 -9.25 -13.19
N ARG A 103 9.78 -10.57 -13.36
CA ARG A 103 10.66 -11.37 -12.50
C ARG A 103 12.13 -11.07 -12.68
N ASN A 104 12.56 -10.78 -13.91
CA ASN A 104 13.96 -10.49 -14.25
C ASN A 104 14.34 -9.02 -14.03
N TYR A 105 13.37 -8.15 -13.77
CA TYR A 105 13.60 -6.75 -13.41
C TYR A 105 14.44 -6.62 -12.13
N GLU A 106 15.48 -5.79 -12.18
CA GLU A 106 16.30 -5.44 -11.03
C GLU A 106 15.62 -4.34 -10.21
N PRO A 107 15.23 -4.60 -8.94
CA PRO A 107 14.49 -3.64 -8.15
C PRO A 107 15.30 -2.41 -7.76
N LYS A 108 14.63 -1.28 -7.63
CA LYS A 108 15.21 -0.09 -7.01
C LYS A 108 15.25 -0.29 -5.50
N PRO A 109 16.40 -0.10 -4.85
CA PRO A 109 16.52 -0.29 -3.42
C PRO A 109 15.47 0.50 -2.61
N PHE A 110 15.27 1.78 -2.95
CA PHE A 110 14.33 2.64 -2.21
C PHE A 110 12.85 2.35 -2.50
N ALA A 111 12.52 1.80 -3.67
CA ALA A 111 11.17 1.30 -3.97
C ALA A 111 10.79 0.05 -3.15
N GLN A 112 11.79 -0.67 -2.63
CA GLN A 112 11.60 -1.92 -1.90
C GLN A 112 11.72 -1.77 -0.36
N VAL A 113 11.86 -0.55 0.16
CA VAL A 113 11.93 -0.32 1.62
C VAL A 113 10.58 -0.57 2.29
N TYR A 114 9.48 -0.14 1.66
CA TYR A 114 8.12 -0.39 2.13
C TYR A 114 7.82 -1.90 2.32
N PRO A 115 7.95 -2.76 1.29
CA PRO A 115 7.61 -4.18 1.46
C PRO A 115 8.59 -4.90 2.40
N ALA A 116 9.84 -4.45 2.50
CA ALA A 116 10.80 -4.98 3.47
C ALA A 116 10.41 -4.64 4.91
N TYR A 117 9.96 -3.40 5.15
CA TYR A 117 9.48 -2.96 6.45
C TYR A 117 8.19 -3.69 6.85
N LEU A 118 7.22 -3.82 5.93
CA LEU A 118 5.99 -4.55 6.19
C LEU A 118 6.27 -6.02 6.50
N ALA A 119 7.16 -6.68 5.77
CA ALA A 119 7.57 -8.05 6.06
C ALA A 119 8.22 -8.18 7.45
N GLN A 120 9.03 -7.19 7.85
CA GLN A 120 9.65 -7.15 9.17
C GLN A 120 8.61 -6.96 10.28
N ARG A 121 7.59 -6.10 10.08
CA ARG A 121 6.45 -5.95 11.00
C ARG A 121 5.59 -7.22 11.02
N ALA A 122 5.39 -7.86 9.87
CA ALA A 122 4.68 -9.12 9.77
C ALA A 122 5.37 -10.26 10.53
N ALA A 123 6.71 -10.27 10.61
CA ALA A 123 7.46 -11.27 11.36
C ALA A 123 7.60 -10.94 12.85
N PHE A 124 7.84 -9.67 13.20
CA PHE A 124 8.29 -9.26 14.53
C PHE A 124 7.45 -8.18 15.20
N GLY A 125 6.59 -7.49 14.46
CA GLY A 125 5.71 -6.45 14.97
C GLY A 125 4.40 -6.99 15.56
N THR A 126 3.51 -6.08 15.93
CA THR A 126 2.19 -6.40 16.51
C THR A 126 1.05 -6.23 15.51
N ALA A 127 -0.13 -6.78 15.85
CA ALA A 127 -1.33 -6.60 15.03
C ALA A 127 -1.76 -5.12 14.97
N SER A 128 -1.68 -4.39 16.09
CA SER A 128 -2.02 -2.96 16.14
C SER A 128 -1.11 -2.11 15.26
N GLU A 129 0.19 -2.39 15.23
CA GLU A 129 1.15 -1.66 14.39
C GLU A 129 0.76 -1.74 12.91
N VAL A 130 0.50 -2.96 12.42
CA VAL A 130 0.18 -3.16 10.99
C VAL A 130 -1.22 -2.66 10.67
N ALA A 131 -2.22 -2.95 11.50
CA ALA A 131 -3.59 -2.50 11.28
C ALA A 131 -3.69 -0.97 11.27
N LEU A 132 -3.00 -0.28 12.18
CA LEU A 132 -2.96 1.18 12.21
C LEU A 132 -2.22 1.74 10.99
N ALA A 133 -1.09 1.15 10.60
CA ALA A 133 -0.35 1.59 9.43
C ALA A 133 -1.18 1.48 8.14
N MET A 134 -1.87 0.35 7.93
CA MET A 134 -2.76 0.17 6.78
C MET A 134 -3.94 1.14 6.81
N LEU A 135 -4.58 1.31 7.97
CA LEU A 135 -5.74 2.20 8.12
C LEU A 135 -5.41 3.68 7.92
N ALA A 136 -4.25 4.12 8.41
CA ALA A 136 -3.84 5.52 8.31
C ALA A 136 -3.38 5.90 6.89
N ASN A 137 -2.87 4.94 6.13
CA ASN A 137 -2.31 5.15 4.80
C ASN A 137 -3.33 4.99 3.65
N LEU A 138 -4.43 4.28 3.90
CA LEU A 138 -5.40 3.89 2.87
C LEU A 138 -6.04 5.06 2.10
N GLU A 139 -6.39 6.15 2.78
CA GLU A 139 -7.04 7.31 2.15
C GLU A 139 -6.13 7.98 1.10
N GLU A 140 -4.86 8.13 1.44
CA GLU A 140 -3.88 8.78 0.58
C GLU A 140 -3.50 7.88 -0.61
N TRP A 141 -3.18 6.61 -0.35
CA TRP A 141 -2.91 5.62 -1.38
C TRP A 141 -4.07 5.50 -2.37
N GLY A 142 -5.31 5.39 -1.88
CA GLY A 142 -6.49 5.33 -2.73
C GLY A 142 -6.68 6.58 -3.60
N ALA A 143 -6.41 7.76 -3.04
CA ALA A 143 -6.43 9.01 -3.80
C ALA A 143 -5.36 9.03 -4.92
N TYR A 144 -4.14 8.55 -4.64
CA TYR A 144 -3.10 8.41 -5.67
C TYR A 144 -3.48 7.39 -6.75
N CYS A 145 -3.98 6.22 -6.37
CA CYS A 145 -4.43 5.22 -7.34
C CYS A 145 -5.54 5.74 -8.26
N SER A 146 -6.51 6.49 -7.72
CA SER A 146 -7.57 7.12 -8.52
C SER A 146 -7.00 8.10 -9.55
N ARG A 147 -6.12 9.01 -9.11
CA ARG A 147 -5.43 9.98 -9.98
C ARG A 147 -4.58 9.28 -11.05
N ILE A 148 -3.86 8.23 -10.68
CA ILE A 148 -3.03 7.44 -11.60
C ILE A 148 -3.89 6.76 -12.67
N ALA A 149 -4.99 6.10 -12.29
CA ALA A 149 -5.89 5.45 -13.22
C ALA A 149 -6.47 6.44 -14.25
N GLU A 150 -6.87 7.63 -13.78
CA GLU A 150 -7.36 8.71 -14.65
C GLU A 150 -6.28 9.21 -15.61
N ALA A 151 -5.08 9.50 -15.11
CA ALA A 151 -3.97 9.99 -15.91
C ALA A 151 -3.53 8.96 -16.98
N LEU A 152 -3.43 7.68 -16.62
CA LEU A 152 -3.09 6.60 -17.55
C LEU A 152 -4.11 6.50 -18.70
N CYS A 153 -5.40 6.62 -18.40
CA CYS A 153 -6.44 6.62 -19.42
C CYS A 153 -6.39 7.88 -20.31
N THR A 154 -6.31 9.06 -19.69
CA THR A 154 -6.51 10.34 -20.39
C THR A 154 -5.26 10.87 -21.10
N ARG A 155 -4.07 10.55 -20.60
CA ARG A 155 -2.78 11.06 -21.13
C ARG A 155 -1.99 10.03 -21.91
N TYR A 156 -2.10 8.75 -21.56
CA TYR A 156 -1.28 7.68 -22.14
C TYR A 156 -2.08 6.66 -22.97
N GLY A 157 -3.40 6.81 -23.04
CA GLY A 157 -4.26 6.01 -23.93
C GLY A 157 -4.51 4.58 -23.46
N PHE A 158 -4.25 4.26 -22.19
CA PHE A 158 -4.63 2.97 -21.61
C PHE A 158 -6.15 2.82 -21.57
N ARG A 159 -6.63 1.59 -21.71
CA ARG A 159 -8.06 1.27 -21.55
C ARG A 159 -8.36 1.10 -20.07
N LYS A 160 -9.64 1.27 -19.69
CA LYS A 160 -10.09 1.01 -18.30
C LYS A 160 -9.72 -0.38 -17.79
N ALA A 161 -9.73 -1.39 -18.66
CA ALA A 161 -9.33 -2.75 -18.29
C ALA A 161 -7.84 -2.86 -17.96
N ASP A 162 -6.98 -2.03 -18.59
CA ASP A 162 -5.54 -2.08 -18.39
C ASP A 162 -5.11 -1.41 -17.07
N VAL A 163 -5.97 -0.58 -16.46
CA VAL A 163 -5.67 0.15 -15.21
C VAL A 163 -6.41 -0.43 -13.99
N GLY A 164 -6.91 -1.66 -14.13
CA GLY A 164 -7.73 -2.34 -13.12
C GLY A 164 -7.09 -2.37 -11.72
N PHE A 165 -5.76 -2.55 -11.68
CA PHE A 165 -4.97 -2.54 -10.45
C PHE A 165 -5.18 -1.26 -9.63
N PHE A 166 -5.07 -0.10 -10.28
CA PHE A 166 -5.22 1.20 -9.61
C PHE A 166 -6.67 1.45 -9.21
N THR A 167 -7.64 1.10 -10.07
CA THR A 167 -9.06 1.26 -9.71
C THR A 167 -9.49 0.37 -8.56
N PHE A 168 -8.83 -0.78 -8.37
CA PHE A 168 -9.11 -1.70 -7.27
C PHE A 168 -8.70 -1.11 -5.91
N PHE A 169 -7.59 -0.39 -5.85
CA PHE A 169 -7.12 0.27 -4.63
C PHE A 169 -7.68 1.68 -4.42
N ALA A 170 -8.35 2.26 -5.42
CA ALA A 170 -8.91 3.61 -5.35
C ALA A 170 -10.00 3.77 -4.27
N GLU A 171 -10.64 2.68 -3.85
CA GLU A 171 -11.67 2.67 -2.82
C GLU A 171 -11.38 1.62 -1.75
N SER A 172 -11.70 1.94 -0.50
CA SER A 172 -11.58 0.99 0.61
C SER A 172 -12.66 -0.09 0.53
N PRO A 173 -12.34 -1.37 0.82
CA PRO A 173 -13.36 -2.40 0.95
C PRO A 173 -14.40 -2.03 2.02
N PRO A 174 -15.70 -2.32 1.81
CA PRO A 174 -16.73 -2.07 2.80
C PRO A 174 -16.39 -2.71 4.15
N GLY A 175 -16.47 -1.93 5.24
CA GLY A 175 -16.20 -2.41 6.59
C GLY A 175 -14.72 -2.49 6.98
N PHE A 176 -13.78 -2.20 6.07
CA PHE A 176 -12.34 -2.26 6.37
C PHE A 176 -11.94 -1.38 7.56
N GLU A 177 -12.39 -0.13 7.59
CA GLU A 177 -12.05 0.80 8.68
C GLU A 177 -12.56 0.29 10.04
N GLU A 178 -13.78 -0.24 10.08
CA GLU A 178 -14.36 -0.79 11.30
C GLU A 178 -13.56 -1.99 11.81
N GLN A 179 -13.20 -2.90 10.90
CA GLN A 179 -12.43 -4.10 11.24
C GLN A 179 -11.01 -3.75 11.68
N ALA A 180 -10.34 -2.80 11.01
CA ALA A 180 -9.02 -2.32 11.41
C ALA A 180 -9.04 -1.66 12.79
N LEU A 181 -10.06 -0.84 13.08
CA LEU A 181 -10.24 -0.24 14.40
C LEU A 181 -10.45 -1.29 15.50
N ASP A 182 -11.16 -2.38 15.20
CA ASP A 182 -11.36 -3.49 16.13
C ASP A 182 -10.05 -4.26 16.40
N VAL A 183 -9.21 -4.46 15.38
CA VAL A 183 -7.86 -5.03 15.55
C VAL A 183 -6.98 -4.15 16.42
N ILE A 184 -6.94 -2.83 16.15
CA ILE A 184 -6.18 -1.87 16.96
C ILE A 184 -6.68 -1.88 18.41
N ALA A 185 -8.01 -1.86 18.62
CA ALA A 185 -8.57 -1.89 19.97
C ALA A 185 -8.22 -3.19 20.72
N SER A 186 -8.23 -4.34 20.03
CA SER A 186 -7.88 -5.65 20.59
C SER A 186 -6.41 -5.74 20.98
N GLY A 187 -5.50 -5.30 20.11
CA GLY A 187 -4.08 -5.31 20.41
C GLY A 187 -3.71 -4.35 21.54
N LEU A 188 -4.27 -3.14 21.57
CA LEU A 188 -4.10 -2.21 22.69
C LEU A 188 -4.63 -2.80 24.01
N ALA A 189 -5.78 -3.49 24.00
CA ALA A 189 -6.30 -4.17 25.17
C ALA A 189 -5.40 -5.33 25.65
N SER A 190 -4.59 -5.89 24.74
CA SER A 190 -3.63 -6.96 25.00
C SER A 190 -2.24 -6.46 25.38
N GLY A 191 -2.04 -5.13 25.44
CA GLY A 191 -0.80 -4.51 25.89
C GLY A 191 0.14 -4.01 24.77
N ASP A 192 -0.31 -3.98 23.51
CA ASP A 192 0.44 -3.31 22.44
C ASP A 192 0.69 -1.84 22.79
N ASP A 193 1.89 -1.33 22.47
CA ASP A 193 2.25 0.06 22.72
C ASP A 193 1.63 0.99 21.64
N PRO A 194 0.75 1.94 22.01
CA PRO A 194 0.17 2.89 21.05
C PRO A 194 1.21 3.80 20.38
N GLU A 195 2.32 4.14 21.05
CA GLU A 195 3.37 4.98 20.45
C GLU A 195 4.16 4.22 19.38
N GLU A 196 4.42 2.93 19.59
CA GLU A 196 5.03 2.08 18.55
C GLU A 196 4.10 1.90 17.35
N ALA A 197 2.78 1.76 17.58
CA ALA A 197 1.82 1.67 16.50
C ALA A 197 1.78 2.96 15.64
N VAL A 198 1.77 4.14 16.26
CA VAL A 198 1.82 5.42 15.52
C VAL A 198 3.15 5.57 14.79
N ARG A 199 4.26 5.19 15.42
CA ARG A 199 5.58 5.20 14.76
C ARG A 199 5.60 4.28 13.55
N ALA A 200 5.00 3.10 13.65
CA ALA A 200 4.95 2.15 12.56
C ALA A 200 4.17 2.70 11.36
N ALA A 201 3.04 3.36 11.60
CA ALA A 201 2.27 4.04 10.55
C ALA A 201 3.08 5.15 9.87
N ARG A 202 3.79 5.97 10.64
CA ARG A 202 4.65 7.05 10.10
C ARG A 202 5.81 6.54 9.25
N LEU A 203 6.48 5.48 9.71
CA LEU A 203 7.58 4.88 8.96
C LEU A 203 7.07 4.27 7.66
N LEU A 204 5.94 3.56 7.71
CA LEU A 204 5.32 2.98 6.53
C LEU A 204 4.98 4.04 5.47
N HIS A 205 4.35 5.15 5.88
CA HIS A 205 4.07 6.27 4.99
C HIS A 205 5.36 6.88 4.39
N ALA A 206 6.39 7.11 5.20
CA ALA A 206 7.67 7.63 4.70
C ALA A 206 8.33 6.68 3.68
N TYR A 207 8.17 5.37 3.83
CA TYR A 207 8.67 4.39 2.88
C TYR A 207 7.83 4.32 1.60
N GLU A 208 6.53 4.60 1.67
CA GLU A 208 5.73 4.82 0.46
C GLU A 208 6.18 6.08 -0.29
N THR A 209 6.45 7.18 0.42
CA THR A 209 7.00 8.39 -0.22
C THR A 209 8.31 8.07 -0.95
N ALA A 210 9.20 7.30 -0.32
CA ALA A 210 10.46 6.86 -0.94
C ALA A 210 10.25 6.01 -2.20
N PHE A 211 9.18 5.23 -2.27
CA PHE A 211 8.79 4.49 -3.47
C PHE A 211 8.45 5.43 -4.63
N TRP A 212 7.59 6.41 -4.39
CA TRP A 212 7.21 7.40 -5.40
C TRP A 212 8.40 8.23 -5.88
N ASP A 213 9.25 8.68 -4.96
CA ASP A 213 10.47 9.43 -5.26
C ASP A 213 11.44 8.61 -6.12
N ALA A 214 11.61 7.31 -5.82
CA ALA A 214 12.47 6.42 -6.60
C ALA A 214 11.97 6.25 -8.05
N LEU A 215 10.66 6.28 -8.26
CA LEU A 215 10.08 6.21 -9.61
C LEU A 215 10.20 7.52 -10.39
N ALA A 216 10.17 8.67 -9.70
CA ALA A 216 10.33 10.00 -10.28
C ALA A 216 11.80 10.47 -10.37
N GLU A 217 12.75 9.72 -9.82
CA GLU A 217 14.15 10.13 -9.72
C GLU A 217 14.76 10.46 -11.09
N GLY A 218 15.44 11.60 -11.18
CA GLY A 218 16.14 12.05 -12.39
C GLY A 218 15.22 12.58 -13.50
N LEU A 219 13.91 12.66 -13.28
CA LEU A 219 13.01 13.44 -14.14
C LEU A 219 13.11 14.92 -13.75
N SER A 220 12.76 15.83 -14.67
CA SER A 220 12.65 17.28 -14.44
C SER A 220 11.20 17.70 -14.42
#